data_AF-A0A929W5G7-F1
#
_entry.id   AF-A0A929W5G7-F1
#
_cell.length_a   1.000
_cell.length_b   1.000
_cell.length_c   1.000
_cell.angle_alpha   90.00
_cell.angle_beta   90.00
_cell.angle_gamma   90.00
#
_symmetry.space_group_name_H-M   'P 1'
#
loop_
_entity.id
_entity.type
_entity.pdbx_description
1 polymer ?
#
loop_
_entity_poly.entity_id
_entity_poly.type
_entity_poly.pdbx_seq_one_letter_code
_entity_poly.pdbx_strand_id
1 'polypeptide(L)'
;MSEQNVRVRFAPSPTGPLHIGGVRTALYNYLFARQHGGQLIFRIEDTDSTRFVPGAEDYIIESFKWLGIQFDEGVSFGGNKGPYRQSERRDIYKHYVDQLLAEGKAYIA
;
A
#
# COMPACT_ATOMS: atom_id res chain seq x y z
N MET A 1 -15.02 19.00 -15.32
CA MET A 1 -14.48 18.49 -14.05
C MET A 1 -13.24 17.70 -14.42
N SER A 2 -12.07 18.02 -13.88
CA SER A 2 -10.85 17.29 -14.20
C SER A 2 -11.05 15.80 -13.86
N GLU A 3 -11.03 14.94 -14.88
CA GLU A 3 -11.10 13.47 -14.79
C GLU A 3 -9.87 12.94 -14.04
N GLN A 4 -9.77 13.18 -12.73
CA GLN A 4 -8.81 12.46 -11.92
C GLN A 4 -9.33 11.03 -11.78
N ASN A 5 -8.72 10.11 -12.52
CA ASN A 5 -9.00 8.68 -12.40
C ASN A 5 -8.90 8.26 -10.92
N VAL A 6 -9.96 7.67 -10.41
CA VAL A 6 -10.04 7.19 -9.02
C VAL A 6 -8.89 6.22 -8.77
N ARG A 7 -8.11 6.47 -7.72
CA ARG A 7 -7.02 5.59 -7.30
C ARG A 7 -7.08 5.39 -5.81
N VAL A 8 -7.22 4.15 -5.39
CA VAL A 8 -7.30 3.75 -4.00
C VAL A 8 -6.23 2.72 -3.68
N ARG A 9 -5.92 2.54 -2.40
CA ARG A 9 -4.93 1.55 -1.96
C ARG A 9 -5.41 0.76 -0.76
N PHE A 10 -5.14 -0.55 -0.79
CA PHE A 10 -5.11 -1.39 0.39
C PHE A 10 -3.65 -1.48 0.86
N ALA A 11 -3.41 -1.09 2.12
CA ALA A 11 -2.07 -0.89 2.65
C ALA A 11 -1.86 -1.63 3.98
N PRO A 12 -1.74 -2.97 3.97
CA PRO A 12 -1.52 -3.74 5.19
C PRO A 12 -0.05 -3.71 5.63
N SER A 13 0.17 -3.82 6.93
CA SER A 13 1.48 -4.19 7.48
C SER A 13 1.59 -5.72 7.56
N PRO A 14 2.75 -6.31 7.25
CA PRO A 14 2.96 -7.76 7.26
C PRO A 14 3.22 -8.28 8.69
N THR A 15 2.28 -8.03 9.60
CA THR A 15 2.43 -8.33 11.04
C THR A 15 1.60 -9.53 11.50
N GLY A 16 1.20 -10.40 10.56
CA GLY A 16 0.35 -11.56 10.82
C GLY A 16 -0.76 -11.74 9.77
N PRO A 17 -1.71 -12.65 10.03
CA PRO A 17 -2.77 -12.96 9.09
C PRO A 17 -3.76 -11.80 8.92
N LEU A 18 -4.38 -11.75 7.75
CA LEU A 18 -5.39 -10.75 7.43
C LEU A 18 -6.68 -11.01 8.22
N HIS A 19 -7.03 -10.12 9.14
CA HIS A 19 -8.32 -10.19 9.83
C HIS A 19 -9.47 -9.72 8.93
N ILE A 20 -10.70 -10.11 9.28
CA ILE A 20 -11.92 -9.82 8.48
C ILE A 20 -12.15 -8.32 8.24
N GLY A 21 -11.73 -7.46 9.17
CA GLY A 21 -11.79 -6.01 9.01
C GLY A 21 -10.89 -5.49 7.87
N GLY A 22 -9.71 -6.09 7.71
CA GLY A 22 -8.81 -5.81 6.59
C GLY A 22 -9.40 -6.27 5.27
N VAL A 23 -9.97 -7.48 5.22
CA VAL A 23 -10.70 -8.00 4.05
C VAL A 23 -11.83 -7.05 3.63
N ARG A 24 -12.68 -6.64 4.58
CA ARG A 24 -13.78 -5.70 4.32
C ARG A 24 -13.28 -4.38 3.74
N THR A 25 -12.18 -3.85 4.27
CA THR A 25 -11.57 -2.60 3.80
C THR A 25 -11.08 -2.75 2.37
N ALA A 26 -10.36 -3.84 2.05
CA ALA A 26 -9.92 -4.13 0.69
C ALA A 26 -11.10 -4.28 -0.28
N LEU A 27 -12.17 -4.97 0.14
CA LEU A 27 -13.39 -5.13 -0.65
C LEU A 27 -14.04 -3.78 -0.97
N TYR A 28 -14.17 -2.87 0.00
CA TYR A 28 -14.74 -1.55 -0.25
C TYR A 28 -13.90 -0.72 -1.24
N ASN A 29 -12.57 -0.77 -1.09
CA ASN A 29 -11.68 -0.09 -2.04
C ASN A 29 -11.80 -0.72 -3.44
N TYR A 30 -11.87 -2.05 -3.55
CA TYR A 30 -12.06 -2.75 -4.81
C TYR A 30 -13.37 -2.33 -5.49
N LEU A 31 -14.49 -2.42 -4.79
CA LEU A 31 -15.81 -2.07 -5.33
C LEU A 31 -15.87 -0.59 -5.75
N PHE A 32 -15.32 0.31 -4.92
CA PHE A 32 -15.29 1.74 -5.21
C PHE A 32 -14.44 2.04 -6.46
N ALA A 33 -13.26 1.43 -6.59
CA ALA A 33 -12.42 1.57 -7.77
C ALA A 33 -13.14 1.05 -9.01
N ARG A 34 -13.69 -0.17 -8.98
CA ARG A 34 -14.37 -0.77 -10.13
C ARG A 34 -15.61 0.01 -10.56
N GLN A 35 -16.40 0.52 -9.62
CA GLN A 35 -17.57 1.35 -9.92
C GLN A 35 -17.22 2.63 -10.68
N HIS A 36 -16.03 3.18 -10.44
CA HIS A 36 -15.58 4.45 -11.04
C HIS A 36 -14.55 4.26 -12.17
N GLY A 37 -14.33 3.03 -12.66
CA GLY A 37 -13.29 2.74 -13.66
C GLY A 37 -11.86 3.07 -13.17
N GLY A 38 -11.67 3.10 -11.85
CA GLY A 38 -10.42 3.44 -11.19
C GLY A 38 -9.51 2.23 -10.94
N GLN A 39 -8.44 2.48 -10.17
CA GLN A 39 -7.40 1.49 -9.88
C GLN A 39 -7.28 1.22 -8.37
N LEU A 40 -7.10 -0.06 -8.04
CA LEU A 40 -6.80 -0.58 -6.71
C LEU A 40 -5.32 -0.95 -6.62
N ILE A 41 -4.62 -0.36 -5.65
CA ILE A 41 -3.18 -0.53 -5.45
C ILE A 41 -2.91 -1.37 -4.19
N PHE A 42 -1.98 -2.31 -4.28
CA PHE A 42 -1.47 -3.09 -3.15
C PHE A 42 -0.11 -2.57 -2.69
N ARG A 43 -0.03 -2.04 -1.46
CA ARG A 43 1.22 -1.50 -0.92
C ARG A 43 1.50 -2.12 0.45
N ILE A 44 2.70 -2.64 0.66
CA ILE A 44 3.10 -3.24 1.93
C ILE A 44 3.74 -2.17 2.82
N GLU A 45 3.18 -2.01 4.03
CA GLU A 45 3.63 -1.05 5.05
C GLU A 45 4.54 -1.76 6.07
N ASP A 46 5.76 -2.09 5.64
CA ASP A 46 6.77 -2.90 6.34
C ASP A 46 7.92 -2.09 6.97
N THR A 47 7.67 -0.83 7.35
CA THR A 47 8.70 0.04 7.95
C THR A 47 9.12 -0.38 9.35
N ASP A 48 8.28 -1.14 10.05
CA ASP A 48 8.57 -1.67 11.39
C ASP A 48 9.05 -3.11 11.30
N SER A 49 10.37 -3.27 11.22
CA SER A 49 11.02 -4.58 11.11
C SER A 49 10.82 -5.47 12.34
N THR A 50 10.50 -4.90 13.51
CA THR A 50 10.35 -5.67 14.75
C THR A 50 9.04 -6.46 14.80
N ARG A 51 8.02 -5.99 14.07
CA ARG A 51 6.71 -6.63 13.97
C ARG A 51 6.54 -7.47 12.71
N PHE A 52 7.58 -7.56 11.87
CA PHE A 52 7.54 -8.32 10.64
C PHE A 52 7.33 -9.82 10.93
N VAL A 53 6.32 -10.41 10.30
CA VAL A 53 6.04 -11.84 10.36
C VAL A 53 6.33 -12.46 8.98
N PRO A 54 7.34 -13.32 8.85
CA PRO A 54 7.64 -14.02 7.60
C PRO A 54 6.40 -14.76 7.05
N GLY A 55 6.17 -14.67 5.75
CA GLY A 55 5.03 -15.30 5.07
C GLY A 55 3.69 -14.56 5.23
N ALA A 56 3.60 -13.51 6.06
CA ALA A 56 2.36 -12.73 6.17
C ALA A 56 1.99 -12.03 4.85
N GLU A 57 2.97 -11.53 4.11
CA GLU A 57 2.76 -10.92 2.79
C GLU A 57 2.16 -11.93 1.80
N ASP A 58 2.77 -13.12 1.68
CA ASP A 58 2.29 -14.18 0.79
C ASP A 58 0.87 -14.62 1.17
N TYR A 59 0.60 -14.79 2.46
CA TYR A 59 -0.74 -15.14 2.97
C TYR A 59 -1.80 -14.09 2.57
N ILE A 60 -1.46 -12.80 2.63
CA ILE A 60 -2.36 -11.72 2.21
C ILE A 60 -2.64 -11.82 0.71
N ILE A 61 -1.61 -12.04 -0.12
CA ILE A 61 -1.75 -12.17 -1.57
C ILE A 61 -2.63 -13.39 -1.92
N GLU A 62 -2.38 -14.54 -1.29
CA GLU A 62 -3.18 -15.76 -1.48
C GLU A 62 -4.64 -15.55 -1.08
N SER A 63 -4.89 -14.87 0.04
CA SER A 63 -6.24 -14.55 0.51
C SER A 63 -7.02 -13.74 -0.52
N PHE A 64 -6.42 -12.71 -1.11
CA PHE A 64 -7.10 -11.90 -2.14
C PHE A 64 -7.26 -12.61 -3.47
N LYS A 65 -6.31 -13.47 -3.83
CA LYS A 65 -6.44 -14.37 -4.98
C LYS A 65 -7.65 -15.30 -4.81
N TRP A 66 -7.83 -15.89 -3.62
CA TRP A 66 -8.98 -16.73 -3.31
C TRP A 66 -10.32 -15.95 -3.35
N LEU A 67 -10.34 -14.70 -2.85
CA LEU A 67 -11.50 -13.83 -2.89
C LEU A 67 -11.84 -13.27 -4.29
N GLY A 68 -10.98 -13.49 -5.29
CA GLY A 68 -11.14 -12.91 -6.63
C GLY A 68 -10.94 -11.38 -6.67
N ILE A 69 -10.26 -10.80 -5.67
CA ILE A 69 -9.93 -9.37 -5.65
C ILE A 69 -8.59 -9.18 -6.35
N GLN A 70 -8.62 -8.48 -7.49
CA GLN A 70 -7.43 -8.20 -8.30
C GLN A 70 -6.93 -6.77 -8.09
N PHE A 71 -5.63 -6.64 -7.84
CA PHE A 71 -4.91 -5.38 -7.77
C PHE A 71 -4.37 -4.98 -9.14
N ASP A 72 -4.45 -3.69 -9.46
CA ASP A 72 -3.98 -3.14 -10.74
C ASP A 72 -2.50 -2.71 -10.67
N GLU A 73 -2.03 -2.36 -9.46
CA GLU A 73 -0.63 -2.05 -9.17
C GLU A 73 -0.26 -2.63 -7.80
N GLY A 74 1.01 -2.95 -7.58
CA GLY A 74 1.46 -3.33 -6.25
C GLY A 74 2.60 -4.32 -6.20
N VAL A 75 2.89 -4.78 -4.99
CA VAL A 75 3.85 -5.86 -4.77
C VAL A 75 3.40 -7.10 -5.57
N SER A 76 4.32 -7.70 -6.32
CA SER A 76 4.07 -8.81 -7.26
C SER A 76 3.24 -8.49 -8.52
N PHE A 77 2.61 -7.31 -8.60
CA PHE A 77 1.80 -6.88 -9.75
C PHE A 77 2.47 -5.79 -10.61
N GLY A 78 3.51 -5.13 -10.07
CA GLY A 78 4.24 -4.08 -10.76
C GLY A 78 3.47 -2.76 -10.82
N GLY A 79 3.79 -1.94 -11.82
CA GLY A 79 3.18 -0.62 -12.04
C GLY A 79 4.15 0.54 -11.90
N ASN A 80 3.73 1.71 -12.34
CA ASN A 80 4.62 2.84 -12.63
C ASN A 80 5.03 3.67 -11.40
N LYS A 81 4.53 3.34 -10.19
CA LYS A 81 4.80 4.08 -8.95
C LYS A 81 5.54 3.25 -7.89
N GLY A 82 6.15 2.14 -8.33
CA GLY A 82 6.97 1.29 -7.46
C GLY A 82 8.21 2.02 -6.89
N PRO A 83 8.95 1.37 -5.98
CA PRO A 83 8.64 0.06 -5.37
C PRO A 83 7.40 0.10 -4.46
N TYR A 84 6.70 -1.02 -4.26
CA TYR A 84 5.45 -1.06 -3.48
C TYR A 84 5.60 -1.63 -2.06
N ARG A 85 6.82 -1.99 -1.64
CA ARG A 85 7.16 -2.14 -0.22
C ARG A 85 7.74 -0.84 0.29
N GLN A 86 7.39 -0.44 1.50
CA GLN A 86 7.90 0.81 2.04
C GLN A 86 9.36 0.72 2.47
N SER A 87 9.81 -0.45 2.95
CA SER A 87 11.21 -0.71 3.28
C SER A 87 12.18 -0.44 2.10
N GLU A 88 11.69 -0.58 0.87
CA GLU A 88 12.42 -0.36 -0.39
C GLU A 88 12.42 1.12 -0.84
N ARG A 89 11.76 2.04 -0.10
CA ARG A 89 11.53 3.45 -0.52
C ARG A 89 12.29 4.49 0.31
N ARG A 90 13.36 4.09 1.01
CA ARG A 90 14.08 4.94 1.97
C ARG A 90 14.60 6.26 1.36
N ASP A 91 15.13 6.22 0.15
CA ASP A 91 15.67 7.42 -0.51
C ASP A 91 14.59 8.48 -0.77
N ILE A 92 13.38 8.03 -1.12
CA ILE A 92 12.23 8.90 -1.32
C ILE A 92 11.87 9.60 0.00
N TYR A 93 11.82 8.85 1.10
CA TYR A 93 11.49 9.42 2.41
C TYR A 93 12.57 10.40 2.88
N LYS A 94 13.84 10.05 2.71
CA LYS A 94 14.95 10.94 3.06
C LYS A 94 14.86 12.26 2.31
N HIS A 95 14.63 12.22 1.00
CA HIS A 95 14.47 13.43 0.19
C HIS A 95 13.37 14.36 0.75
N TYR A 96 12.19 13.81 1.09
CA TYR A 96 11.11 14.61 1.63
C TYR A 96 11.34 15.07 3.08
N VAL A 97 12.03 14.28 3.90
CA VAL A 97 12.45 14.72 5.25
C VAL A 97 13.42 15.90 5.14
N ASP A 98 14.42 15.81 4.27
CA ASP A 98 15.40 16.89 4.04
C ASP A 98 14.70 18.18 3.56
N GLN A 99 13.72 18.05 2.66
CA GLN A 99 12.89 19.18 2.23
C GLN A 99 12.11 19.81 3.40
N LEU A 100 11.46 18.99 4.24
CA LEU A 100 10.70 19.49 5.39
C LEU A 100 11.59 20.18 6.43
N LEU A 101 12.82 19.69 6.65
CA LEU A 101 13.81 20.33 7.49
C LEU A 101 14.28 21.67 6.91
N ALA A 102 14.58 21.72 5.61
CA ALA A 102 15.01 22.94 4.94
C ALA A 102 13.93 24.03 4.93
N GLU A 103 12.65 23.64 4.83
CA GLU A 103 11.50 24.55 4.88
C GLU A 103 11.11 24.96 6.31
N GLY A 104 11.80 24.47 7.34
CA GLY A 104 11.47 24.74 8.75
C GLY A 104 10.13 24.13 9.20
N LYS A 105 9.60 23.14 8.45
CA LYS A 105 8.35 22.42 8.76
C LYS A 105 8.56 21.20 9.66
N ALA A 106 9.81 20.83 9.89
CA ALA A 106 10.24 19.78 10.81
C ALA A 106 11.51 20.23 11.55
N TYR A 107 11.82 19.56 12.66
CA TYR A 107 13.02 19.81 13.46
C TYR A 107 13.60 18.50 14.01
N ILE A 108 14.86 18.54 14.47
CA ILE A 108 15.54 17.41 15.12
C ILE A 108 15.25 17.49 16.63
N ALA A 109 14.76 16.38 17.21
CA ALA A 109 14.35 16.27 18.62
C ALA A 109 15.25 15.29 19.39
#